data_AF-A0A972JS83-F1
#
_entry.id   AF-A0A972JS83-F1
#
_cell.length_a   1.000
_cell.length_b   1.000
_cell.length_c   1.000
_cell.angle_alpha   90.00
_cell.angle_beta   90.00
_cell.angle_gamma   90.00
#
_symmetry.space_group_name_H-M   'P 1'
#
loop_
_entity.id
_entity.type
_entity.pdbx_description
1 polymer ?
#
loop_
_entity_poly.entity_id
_entity_poly.type
_entity_poly.pdbx_seq_one_letter_code
_entity_poly.pdbx_strand_id
1 'polypeptide(L)'
;MTTLKERATVELGRIFELATDGVENVTMPSRYIDSVWHDMLKEPASYEAFCKRVAGVVVEHTPAQGEGEITWVSSYEEKFGKLDSVWFTDEHGVLDNNLYETYLETGHVRASWDCTPGITPVENEG
;
A
#
# COMPACT_ATOMS: atom_id res chain seq x y z
N MET A 1 3.40 1.94 22.32
CA MET A 1 4.05 2.38 21.06
C MET A 1 3.75 1.32 20.04
N THR A 2 3.11 1.70 18.93
CA THR A 2 2.83 0.79 17.81
C THR A 2 4.14 0.49 17.07
N THR A 3 4.39 -0.77 16.76
CA THR A 3 5.59 -1.24 16.05
C THR A 3 5.57 -0.80 14.58
N LEU A 4 6.73 -0.83 13.93
CA LEU A 4 6.85 -0.52 12.51
C LEU A 4 6.01 -1.49 11.64
N LYS A 5 6.01 -2.78 12.00
CA LYS A 5 5.20 -3.80 11.33
C LYS A 5 3.70 -3.53 11.46
N GLU A 6 3.23 -3.16 12.65
CA GLU A 6 1.81 -2.83 12.86
C GLU A 6 1.38 -1.59 12.05
N ARG A 7 2.24 -0.57 11.98
CA ARG A 7 2.00 0.62 11.11
C ARG A 7 1.93 0.21 9.64
N ALA A 8 2.89 -0.60 9.17
CA ALA A 8 2.88 -1.11 7.81
C ALA A 8 1.61 -1.93 7.49
N THR A 9 1.13 -2.75 8.42
CA THR A 9 -0.11 -3.52 8.26
C THR A 9 -1.34 -2.60 8.17
N VAL A 10 -1.38 -1.50 8.92
CA VAL A 10 -2.46 -0.49 8.80
C VAL A 10 -2.41 0.16 7.42
N GLU A 11 -1.23 0.58 6.97
CA GLU A 11 -1.03 1.23 5.67
C GLU A 11 -1.36 0.31 4.49
N LEU A 12 -0.99 -0.97 4.58
CA LEU A 12 -1.38 -1.98 3.61
C LEU A 12 -2.91 -2.10 3.50
N GLY A 13 -3.61 -2.08 4.63
CA GLY A 13 -5.07 -2.12 4.65
C GLY A 13 -5.71 -0.90 3.98
N ARG A 14 -5.16 0.30 4.24
CA ARG A 14 -5.61 1.55 3.60
C ARG A 14 -5.44 1.51 2.08
N ILE A 15 -4.33 0.95 1.60
CA ILE A 15 -4.12 0.82 0.16
C ILE A 15 -5.04 -0.21 -0.49
N PHE A 16 -5.35 -1.31 0.18
CA PHE A 16 -6.34 -2.26 -0.31
C PHE A 16 -7.72 -1.63 -0.40
N GLU A 17 -8.12 -0.87 0.62
CA GLU A 17 -9.37 -0.13 0.63
C GLU A 17 -9.41 0.89 -0.54
N LEU A 18 -8.33 1.62 -0.77
CA LEU A 18 -8.21 2.57 -1.87
C LEU A 18 -8.34 1.89 -3.25
N ALA A 19 -7.71 0.73 -3.41
CA ALA A 19 -7.81 -0.06 -4.64
C ALA A 19 -9.24 -0.56 -4.87
N THR A 20 -9.93 -1.02 -3.83
CA THR A 20 -11.33 -1.47 -3.93
C THR A 20 -12.33 -0.34 -4.15
N ASP A 21 -11.99 0.90 -3.77
CA ASP A 21 -12.78 2.09 -4.06
C ASP A 21 -12.70 2.53 -5.53
N GLY A 22 -11.90 1.83 -6.36
CA GLY A 22 -11.77 2.09 -7.79
C GLY A 22 -10.73 3.16 -8.13
N VAL A 23 -9.81 3.50 -7.20
CA VAL A 23 -8.67 4.34 -7.53
C VAL A 23 -7.76 3.59 -8.50
N GLU A 24 -7.47 4.21 -9.63
CA GLU A 24 -6.61 3.63 -10.67
C GLU A 24 -5.13 3.72 -10.30
N ASN A 25 -4.31 2.81 -10.85
CA ASN A 25 -2.86 2.80 -10.70
C ASN A 25 -2.37 2.80 -9.25
N VAL A 26 -3.10 2.12 -8.35
CA VAL A 26 -2.63 1.90 -6.99
C VAL A 26 -1.40 0.99 -7.03
N THR A 27 -0.27 1.52 -6.57
CA THR A 27 1.05 0.85 -6.57
C THR A 27 1.60 0.71 -5.16
N MET A 28 2.56 -0.21 -4.96
CA MET A 28 3.24 -0.40 -3.67
C MET A 28 4.69 0.13 -3.71
N PRO A 29 4.92 1.44 -3.50
CA PRO A 29 6.25 2.03 -3.55
C PRO A 29 7.13 1.79 -2.30
N SER A 30 6.52 1.39 -1.18
CA SER A 30 7.26 1.13 0.06
C SER A 30 7.80 -0.30 0.09
N ARG A 31 9.13 -0.43 0.10
CA ARG A 31 9.83 -1.72 0.23
C ARG A 31 9.50 -2.42 1.55
N TYR A 32 9.35 -1.66 2.64
CA TYR A 32 8.96 -2.23 3.92
C TYR A 32 7.54 -2.78 3.92
N ILE A 33 6.56 -2.00 3.46
CA ILE A 33 5.15 -2.46 3.40
C ILE A 33 5.03 -3.66 2.46
N ASP A 34 5.71 -3.64 1.32
CA ASP A 34 5.77 -4.77 0.39
C ASP A 34 6.33 -6.04 1.05
N SER A 35 7.40 -5.93 1.84
CA SER A 35 7.94 -7.07 2.60
C SER A 35 6.93 -7.64 3.61
N VAL A 36 6.18 -6.76 4.30
CA VAL A 36 5.14 -7.16 5.25
C VAL A 36 4.00 -7.85 4.53
N TRP A 37 3.62 -7.36 3.34
CA TRP A 37 2.62 -7.99 2.50
C TRP A 37 3.06 -9.38 2.05
N HIS A 38 4.29 -9.53 1.56
CA HIS A 38 4.88 -10.84 1.21
C HIS A 38 4.90 -11.83 2.38
N ASP A 39 5.19 -11.36 3.59
CA ASP A 39 5.11 -12.21 4.78
C ASP A 39 3.68 -12.66 5.09
N MET A 40 2.68 -11.79 4.92
CA MET A 40 1.28 -12.14 5.13
C MET A 40 0.78 -13.18 4.13
N LEU A 41 1.25 -13.14 2.88
CA LEU A 41 0.90 -14.12 1.84
C LEU A 41 1.31 -15.56 2.18
N LYS A 42 2.28 -15.75 3.09
CA LYS A 42 2.70 -17.08 3.58
C LYS A 42 1.65 -17.75 4.46
N GLU A 43 0.65 -17.00 4.93
CA GLU A 43 -0.43 -17.46 5.81
C GLU A 43 -1.81 -17.18 5.17
N PRO A 44 -2.25 -17.98 4.17
CA PRO A 44 -3.39 -17.64 3.31
C PRO A 44 -4.70 -17.37 4.05
N ALA A 45 -5.00 -18.14 5.09
CA ALA A 45 -6.23 -17.96 5.88
C ALA A 45 -6.23 -16.61 6.65
N SER A 46 -5.07 -16.23 7.20
CA SER A 46 -4.91 -14.95 7.90
C SER A 46 -4.95 -13.78 6.92
N TYR A 47 -4.36 -13.95 5.73
CA TYR A 47 -4.41 -12.96 4.66
C TYR A 47 -5.82 -12.72 4.15
N GLU A 48 -6.58 -13.78 3.85
CA GLU A 48 -7.98 -13.67 3.42
C GLU A 48 -8.84 -12.94 4.46
N ALA A 49 -8.71 -13.29 5.74
CA ALA A 49 -9.42 -12.62 6.82
C ALA A 49 -9.04 -11.14 6.94
N PHE A 50 -7.75 -10.81 6.73
CA PHE A 50 -7.27 -9.44 6.69
C PHE A 50 -7.90 -8.65 5.54
N CYS A 51 -7.83 -9.15 4.31
CA CYS A 51 -8.38 -8.47 3.14
C CYS A 51 -9.90 -8.25 3.28
N LYS A 52 -10.65 -9.27 3.68
CA LYS A 52 -12.10 -9.16 3.93
C LYS A 52 -12.44 -8.12 4.99
N ARG A 53 -11.60 -7.98 6.02
CA ARG A 53 -11.80 -6.98 7.09
C ARG A 53 -11.58 -5.55 6.61
N VAL A 54 -10.56 -5.31 5.79
CA VAL A 54 -10.13 -3.93 5.42
C VAL A 54 -10.72 -3.45 4.10
N ALA A 55 -10.99 -4.37 3.17
CA ALA A 55 -11.40 -4.06 1.80
C ALA A 55 -12.64 -4.85 1.34
N GLY A 56 -13.23 -5.70 2.21
CA GLY A 56 -14.44 -6.48 1.91
C GLY A 56 -14.24 -7.67 0.96
N VAL A 57 -13.18 -7.68 0.17
CA VAL A 57 -12.82 -8.73 -0.79
C VAL A 57 -11.38 -9.19 -0.59
N VAL A 58 -11.02 -10.32 -1.20
CA VAL A 58 -9.61 -10.75 -1.26
C VAL A 58 -8.91 -9.91 -2.33
N VAL A 59 -7.81 -9.27 -1.94
CA VAL A 59 -6.98 -8.49 -2.86
C VAL A 59 -5.84 -9.38 -3.35
N GLU A 60 -5.69 -9.49 -4.66
CA GLU A 60 -4.62 -10.27 -5.27
C GLU A 60 -3.28 -9.53 -5.18
N HIS A 61 -2.19 -10.29 -5.15
CA HIS A 61 -0.85 -9.75 -5.23
C HIS A 61 -0.30 -9.93 -6.65
N THR A 62 -0.17 -8.83 -7.39
CA THR A 62 0.28 -8.87 -8.77
C THR A 62 1.69 -8.31 -8.89
N PRO A 63 2.67 -9.09 -9.41
CA PRO A 63 3.98 -8.57 -9.78
C PRO A 63 3.85 -7.54 -10.89
N ALA A 64 4.33 -6.33 -10.63
CA ALA A 64 4.26 -5.22 -11.57
C ALA A 64 5.41 -4.26 -11.27
N GLN A 65 6.42 -4.25 -12.14
CA GLN A 65 7.57 -3.38 -11.98
C GLN A 65 7.35 -2.02 -12.66
N GLY A 66 7.66 -0.94 -11.96
CA GLY A 66 7.61 0.40 -12.52
C GLY A 66 8.33 1.44 -11.66
N GLU A 67 8.48 2.63 -12.23
CA GLU A 67 8.97 3.81 -11.52
C GLU A 67 8.24 5.05 -12.00
N GLY A 68 8.05 6.02 -11.12
CA GLY A 68 7.34 7.24 -11.48
C GLY A 68 6.77 7.99 -10.30
N GLU A 69 5.94 8.98 -10.62
CA GLU A 69 5.13 9.68 -9.63
C GLU A 69 4.01 8.76 -9.13
N ILE A 70 3.80 8.78 -7.81
CA ILE A 70 2.78 7.99 -7.15
C ILE A 70 1.49 8.80 -7.15
N THR A 71 0.67 8.60 -8.18
CA THR A 71 -0.52 9.43 -8.45
C THR A 71 -1.67 9.22 -7.47
N TRP A 72 -1.71 8.07 -6.80
CA TRP A 72 -2.76 7.75 -5.82
C TRP A 72 -2.61 8.50 -4.48
N VAL A 73 -1.47 9.17 -4.23
CA VAL A 73 -1.20 9.87 -2.96
C VAL A 73 -2.26 10.92 -2.64
N SER A 74 -2.76 11.65 -3.64
CA SER A 74 -3.82 12.64 -3.43
C SER A 74 -5.13 12.01 -2.95
N SER A 75 -5.53 10.89 -3.56
CA SER A 75 -6.74 10.15 -3.19
C SER A 75 -6.59 9.50 -1.82
N TYR A 76 -5.39 9.00 -1.50
CA TYR A 76 -5.07 8.51 -0.17
C TYR A 76 -5.20 9.63 0.88
N GLU A 77 -4.61 10.81 0.62
CA GLU A 77 -4.61 11.91 1.58
C GLU A 77 -6.00 12.48 1.85
N GLU A 78 -6.84 12.56 0.83
CA GLU A 78 -8.24 12.98 0.96
C GLU A 78 -9.01 12.07 1.92
N LYS A 79 -8.71 10.76 1.92
CA LYS A 79 -9.43 9.77 2.71
C LYS A 79 -8.83 9.52 4.10
N PHE A 80 -7.51 9.43 4.20
CA PHE A 80 -6.81 8.96 5.41
C PHE A 80 -5.91 10.02 6.06
N GLY A 81 -5.68 11.15 5.40
CA GLY A 81 -4.70 12.15 5.79
C GLY A 81 -3.29 11.83 5.28
N LYS A 82 -2.28 12.52 5.82
CA LYS A 82 -0.88 12.39 5.38
C LYS A 82 -0.36 10.95 5.49
N LEU A 83 0.48 10.56 4.53
CA LEU A 83 1.20 9.30 4.54
C LEU A 83 2.02 9.18 5.82
N ASP A 84 1.88 8.05 6.49
CA ASP A 84 2.74 7.67 7.60
C ASP A 84 4.19 7.47 7.11
N SER A 85 5.18 7.82 7.95
CA SER A 85 6.60 7.70 7.59
C SER A 85 7.02 6.28 7.16
N VAL A 86 6.26 5.24 7.51
CA VAL A 86 6.52 3.86 7.07
C VAL A 86 6.48 3.70 5.54
N TRP A 87 5.77 4.57 4.82
CA TRP A 87 5.79 4.60 3.35
C TRP A 87 7.17 4.90 2.77
N PHE A 88 8.02 5.58 3.54
CA PHE A 88 9.35 6.04 3.15
C PHE A 88 10.46 5.17 3.78
N THR A 89 10.10 3.98 4.24
CA THR A 89 11.01 3.06 4.93
C THR A 89 11.45 1.94 4.00
N ASP A 90 12.76 1.65 4.00
CA ASP A 90 13.37 0.57 3.22
C ASP A 90 13.06 -0.83 3.79
N GLU A 91 13.47 -1.88 3.10
CA GLU A 91 13.27 -3.28 3.53
C GLU A 91 13.92 -3.62 4.89
N HIS A 92 14.87 -2.81 5.34
CA HIS A 92 15.58 -2.97 6.61
C HIS A 92 14.94 -2.19 7.76
N GLY A 93 13.86 -1.44 7.50
CA GLY A 93 13.20 -0.63 8.50
C GLY A 93 13.86 0.75 8.71
N VAL A 94 14.71 1.19 7.79
CA VAL A 94 15.38 2.50 7.84
C VAL A 94 14.57 3.52 7.05
N LEU A 95 14.23 4.63 7.70
CA LEU A 95 13.50 5.74 7.10
C LEU A 95 14.40 6.56 6.18
N ASP A 96 13.99 6.76 4.93
CA ASP A 96 14.55 7.78 4.04
C ASP A 96 14.00 9.16 4.43
N ASN A 97 14.75 9.84 5.29
CA ASN A 97 14.37 11.17 5.76
C ASN A 97 14.29 12.20 4.63
N ASN A 98 15.15 12.11 3.61
CA ASN A 98 15.16 13.09 2.52
C ASN A 98 13.89 12.95 1.67
N LEU A 99 13.48 11.72 1.36
CA LEU A 99 12.25 11.48 0.61
C LEU A 99 11.01 11.86 1.42
N TYR A 100 11.01 11.56 2.72
CA TYR A 100 9.90 11.92 3.61
C TYR A 100 9.77 13.44 3.79
N GLU A 101 10.87 14.16 4.00
CA GLU A 101 10.87 15.63 4.09
C GLU A 101 10.41 16.26 2.78
N THR A 102 10.90 15.78 1.64
CA THR A 102 10.46 16.23 0.31
C THR A 102 8.95 16.03 0.13
N TYR A 103 8.41 14.90 0.58
CA TYR A 103 6.97 14.65 0.58
C TYR A 103 6.21 15.63 1.49
N LEU A 104 6.70 15.90 2.70
CA LEU A 104 6.05 16.84 3.61
C LEU A 104 6.01 18.27 3.05
N GLU A 105 7.05 18.67 2.31
CA GLU A 105 7.14 19.99 1.68
C GLU A 105 6.29 20.11 0.42
N THR A 106 6.27 19.07 -0.42
CA THR A 106 5.70 19.14 -1.78
C THR A 106 4.37 18.42 -1.94
N GLY A 107 4.07 17.43 -1.10
CA GLY A 107 2.94 16.52 -1.26
C GLY A 107 3.12 15.47 -2.35
N HIS A 108 4.25 15.47 -3.07
CA HIS A 108 4.53 14.54 -4.16
C HIS A 108 5.45 13.41 -3.70
N VAL A 109 5.21 12.21 -4.22
CA VAL A 109 6.08 11.05 -4.01
C VAL A 109 6.50 10.51 -5.38
N ARG A 110 7.80 10.28 -5.54
CA ARG A 110 8.36 9.59 -6.70
C ARG A 110 9.15 8.38 -6.20
N ALA A 111 8.79 7.20 -6.68
CA ALA A 111 9.38 5.95 -6.22
C ALA A 111 9.30 4.86 -7.30
N SER A 112 10.02 3.76 -7.08
CA SER A 112 9.83 2.51 -7.82
C SER A 112 8.95 1.55 -7.03
N TRP A 113 8.29 0.65 -7.74
CA TRP A 113 7.47 -0.41 -7.17
C TRP A 113 7.68 -1.70 -7.95
N ASP A 114 7.49 -2.82 -7.26
CA ASP A 114 7.61 -4.16 -7.85
C ASP A 114 6.28 -4.93 -7.81
N CYS A 115 5.32 -4.43 -7.03
CA CYS A 115 4.05 -5.09 -6.76
C CYS A 115 2.88 -4.08 -6.77
N THR A 116 1.71 -4.55 -7.15
CA THR A 116 0.45 -3.78 -7.16
C THR A 116 -0.70 -4.65 -6.65
N PRO A 117 -1.66 -4.10 -5.88
CA PRO A 117 -2.89 -4.81 -5.54
C PRO A 117 -3.71 -5.09 -6.80
N GLY A 118 -4.08 -6.36 -7.01
CA GLY A 118 -5.02 -6.79 -8.03
C GLY A 118 -6.42 -6.84 -7.45
N ILE A 119 -7.35 -6.10 -8.04
CA ILE A 119 -8.78 -6.24 -7.76
C ILE A 119 -9.39 -7.02 -8.90
N THR A 120 -9.80 -8.27 -8.63
CA THR A 120 -10.65 -9.00 -9.57
C THR A 120 -12.02 -8.34 -9.52
N PRO A 121 -12.53 -7.75 -10.61
CA PRO A 121 -13.89 -7.26 -10.63
C PRO A 121 -14.81 -8.45 -10.36
N VAL A 122 -15.74 -8.29 -9.42
CA VAL A 122 -16.87 -9.23 -9.34
C VAL A 122 -17.62 -9.04 -10.64
N GLU A 123 -17.54 -10.00 -11.56
CA GLU A 123 -18.39 -10.01 -12.75
C GLU A 123 -19.83 -9.96 -12.25
N ASN A 124 -20.50 -8.83 -12.47
CA ASN A 124 -21.94 -8.77 -12.29
C ASN A 124 -22.53 -9.66 -13.38
N GLU A 125 -22.81 -10.92 -13.05
CA GLU A 125 -23.68 -11.76 -13.86
C GLU A 125 -25.05 -11.06 -13.94
N GLY A 126 -25.34 -10.51 -15.12
CA GLY A 126 -26.63 -9.89 -15.46
C GLY A 126 -27.74 -10.90 -15.69
#